data_AF-A0A553QWR9-F1
#
_entry.id   AF-A0A553QWR9-F1
#
_cell.length_a   1.000
_cell.length_b   1.000
_cell.length_c   1.000
_cell.angle_alpha   90.00
_cell.angle_beta   90.00
_cell.angle_gamma   90.00
#
_symmetry.space_group_name_H-M   'P 1'
#
loop_
_entity.id
_entity.type
_entity.pdbx_description
1 polymer ?
#
loop_
_entity_poly.entity_id
_entity_poly.type
_entity_poly.pdbx_seq_one_letter_code
_entity_poly.pdbx_strand_id
1 'polypeptide(L)'
;MHTTSQASILGNMESMELLGPKRCYIEFGAGKGKLSHWIRIALKDAEDVHFLLVERSSTRFKVDGKHKNADSAFERLQVDIQHLDLGKVPLMKAKGLPVIGVGKHLCGAATDLTLRCLFEHNCTKGDTEPLKKRAKLHNADHHIMSVPSMDKEPVVSGLAIALCCHHRCDWKHYVGKEFFRQRGLGRKEFDAFRRLSSWATCGMTRFSSETTEKATKSKMEEEEEHEMSEEALPDTLNCFMPVEDREQIGRLCKCLIDKGRVDYLQRKGFETSLKYYTSRDVSLENVLLTAVPAASQKREDSK
;
A
#
# COMPACT_ATOMS: atom_id res chain seq x y z
N MET A 1 -1.58 -19.65 -9.42
CA MET A 1 -1.18 -18.92 -8.19
C MET A 1 -1.69 -17.47 -8.12
N HIS A 2 -1.55 -16.65 -9.17
CA HIS A 2 -1.87 -15.21 -9.09
C HIS A 2 -3.37 -14.86 -8.92
N THR A 3 -4.27 -15.66 -9.50
CA THR A 3 -5.74 -15.50 -9.44
C THR A 3 -6.31 -15.84 -8.06
N THR A 4 -5.79 -16.87 -7.39
CA THR A 4 -6.23 -17.29 -6.05
C THR A 4 -5.97 -16.22 -4.99
N SER A 5 -4.81 -15.55 -5.05
CA SER A 5 -4.49 -14.45 -4.14
C SER A 5 -5.45 -13.27 -4.30
N GLN A 6 -5.81 -12.89 -5.52
CA GLN A 6 -6.73 -11.78 -5.74
C GLN A 6 -8.18 -12.13 -5.36
N ALA A 7 -8.62 -13.34 -5.68
CA ALA A 7 -9.93 -13.83 -5.25
C ALA A 7 -10.08 -13.82 -3.73
N SER A 8 -9.03 -14.21 -2.99
CA SER A 8 -9.08 -14.20 -1.53
C SER A 8 -9.09 -12.78 -0.93
N ILE A 9 -8.35 -11.83 -1.51
CA ILE A 9 -8.43 -10.42 -1.12
C ILE A 9 -9.85 -9.90 -1.33
N LEU A 10 -10.45 -10.19 -2.49
CA LEU A 10 -11.85 -9.83 -2.79
C LEU A 10 -12.83 -10.44 -1.77
N GLY A 11 -12.70 -11.73 -1.44
CA GLY A 11 -13.57 -12.37 -0.45
C GLY A 11 -13.43 -11.75 0.95
N ASN A 12 -12.22 -11.32 1.33
CA ASN A 12 -12.04 -10.56 2.57
C ASN A 12 -12.72 -9.19 2.49
N MET A 13 -12.60 -8.48 1.36
CA MET A 13 -13.27 -7.19 1.15
C MET A 13 -14.80 -7.32 1.22
N GLU A 14 -15.37 -8.36 0.62
CA GLU A 14 -16.79 -8.68 0.68
C GLU A 14 -17.24 -8.95 2.12
N SER A 15 -16.50 -9.77 2.87
CA SER A 15 -16.81 -10.09 4.28
C SER A 15 -16.82 -8.87 5.22
N MET A 16 -16.23 -7.75 4.80
CA MET A 16 -16.15 -6.51 5.57
C MET A 16 -16.97 -5.38 4.93
N GLU A 17 -17.83 -5.70 3.95
CA GLU A 17 -18.73 -4.75 3.28
C GLU A 17 -17.98 -3.58 2.59
N LEU A 18 -16.72 -3.82 2.17
CA LEU A 18 -15.93 -2.85 1.41
C LEU A 18 -16.32 -2.81 -0.08
N LEU A 19 -17.01 -3.84 -0.56
CA LEU A 19 -17.53 -3.93 -1.93
C LEU A 19 -18.96 -3.39 -1.98
N GLY A 20 -19.21 -2.36 -2.80
CA GLY A 20 -20.55 -1.80 -2.95
C GLY A 20 -20.66 -0.66 -3.96
N PRO A 21 -21.89 -0.21 -4.27
CA PRO A 21 -22.15 0.90 -5.19
C PRO A 21 -21.75 2.25 -4.57
N LYS A 22 -21.67 3.31 -5.39
CA LYS A 22 -21.39 4.69 -4.96
C LYS A 22 -20.08 4.82 -4.17
N ARG A 23 -19.02 4.23 -4.69
CA ARG A 23 -17.69 4.22 -4.06
C ARG A 23 -16.60 4.49 -5.09
N CYS A 24 -15.50 5.08 -4.63
CA CYS A 24 -14.28 5.16 -5.41
C CYS A 24 -13.21 4.22 -4.84
N TYR A 25 -12.74 3.28 -5.65
CA TYR A 25 -11.63 2.39 -5.30
C TYR A 25 -10.31 2.98 -5.77
N ILE A 26 -9.35 3.14 -4.86
CA ILE A 26 -8.02 3.65 -5.19
C ILE A 26 -7.02 2.51 -5.06
N GLU A 27 -6.47 2.04 -6.17
CA GLU A 27 -5.42 1.02 -6.19
C GLU A 27 -4.04 1.68 -6.15
N PHE A 28 -3.37 1.58 -5.00
CA PHE A 28 -2.01 2.06 -4.82
C PHE A 28 -0.99 1.02 -5.26
N GLY A 29 0.01 1.43 -6.04
CA GLY A 29 0.97 0.51 -6.65
C GLY A 29 0.27 -0.40 -7.68
N ALA A 30 -0.58 0.20 -8.52
CA ALA A 30 -1.52 -0.56 -9.34
C ALA A 30 -0.83 -1.47 -10.37
N GLY A 31 0.38 -1.13 -10.84
CA GLY A 31 1.02 -1.84 -11.95
C GLY A 31 0.03 -2.09 -13.10
N LYS A 32 -0.24 -3.38 -13.36
CA LYS A 32 -1.20 -3.84 -14.40
C LYS A 32 -2.69 -3.58 -14.09
N GLY A 33 -3.05 -3.06 -12.91
CA GLY A 33 -4.43 -2.73 -12.50
C GLY A 33 -5.33 -3.95 -12.28
N LYS A 34 -4.74 -5.11 -11.98
CA LYS A 34 -5.48 -6.37 -11.90
C LYS A 34 -6.47 -6.39 -10.74
N LEU A 35 -6.14 -5.78 -9.59
CA LEU A 35 -7.04 -5.81 -8.43
C LEU A 35 -8.31 -5.00 -8.72
N SER A 36 -8.17 -3.78 -9.23
CA SER A 36 -9.31 -2.96 -9.67
C SER A 36 -10.13 -3.65 -10.75
N HIS A 37 -9.49 -4.36 -11.69
CA HIS A 37 -10.20 -5.14 -12.70
C HIS A 37 -11.10 -6.22 -12.09
N TRP A 38 -10.62 -6.98 -11.11
CA TRP A 38 -11.45 -7.99 -10.43
C TRP A 38 -12.56 -7.37 -9.60
N ILE A 39 -12.29 -6.25 -8.92
CA ILE A 39 -13.33 -5.50 -8.19
C ILE A 39 -14.43 -5.03 -9.15
N ARG A 40 -14.07 -4.53 -10.34
CA ARG A 40 -15.05 -4.14 -11.38
C ARG A 40 -15.89 -5.30 -11.87
N ILE A 41 -15.31 -6.50 -11.98
CA ILE A 41 -16.04 -7.73 -12.36
C ILE A 41 -17.02 -8.11 -11.24
N ALA A 42 -16.58 -8.08 -9.98
CA ALA A 42 -17.43 -8.36 -8.82
C ALA A 42 -18.59 -7.35 -8.68
N LEU A 43 -18.34 -6.10 -9.05
CA LEU A 43 -19.29 -4.99 -9.00
C LEU A 43 -19.92 -4.67 -10.36
N LYS A 44 -20.09 -5.68 -11.23
CA LYS A 44 -20.54 -5.43 -12.61
C LYS A 44 -21.91 -4.76 -12.73
N ASP A 45 -22.79 -5.05 -11.76
CA ASP A 45 -24.17 -4.58 -11.67
C ASP A 45 -24.32 -3.41 -10.68
N ALA A 46 -23.21 -2.94 -10.09
CA ALA A 46 -23.23 -1.84 -9.13
C ALA A 46 -23.14 -0.48 -9.83
N GLU A 47 -23.95 0.47 -9.38
CA GLU A 47 -23.99 1.82 -9.93
C GLU A 47 -22.93 2.74 -9.31
N ASP A 48 -22.46 3.71 -10.10
CA ASP A 48 -21.57 4.81 -9.69
C ASP A 48 -20.30 4.33 -8.96
N VAL A 49 -19.63 3.35 -9.56
CA VAL A 49 -18.35 2.82 -9.08
C VAL A 49 -17.21 3.37 -9.93
N HIS A 50 -16.26 4.03 -9.27
CA HIS A 50 -15.09 4.63 -9.91
C HIS A 50 -13.80 3.98 -9.42
N PHE A 51 -12.77 3.97 -10.26
CA PHE A 51 -11.48 3.39 -10.00
C PHE A 51 -10.37 4.40 -10.30
N LEU A 52 -9.47 4.61 -9.34
CA LEU A 52 -8.28 5.44 -9.48
C LEU A 52 -7.04 4.57 -9.27
N LEU A 53 -6.21 4.45 -10.31
CA LEU A 53 -5.01 3.61 -10.28
C LEU A 53 -3.80 4.49 -10.13
N VAL A 54 -3.06 4.34 -9.02
CA VAL A 54 -1.88 5.12 -8.69
C VAL A 54 -0.64 4.26 -8.89
N GLU A 55 0.28 4.72 -9.73
CA GLU A 55 1.52 4.01 -10.03
C GLU A 55 2.66 5.00 -10.32
N ARG A 56 3.88 4.65 -9.90
CA ARG A 56 5.08 5.46 -10.15
C ARG A 56 5.68 5.16 -11.53
N SER A 57 5.68 3.90 -11.95
CA SER A 57 6.34 3.45 -13.18
C SER A 57 5.48 3.60 -14.44
N SER A 58 6.09 4.04 -15.54
CA SER A 58 5.49 4.12 -16.87
C SER A 58 5.57 2.78 -17.60
N THR A 59 5.04 1.70 -17.04
CA THR A 59 4.90 0.48 -17.85
C THR A 59 3.77 0.71 -18.86
N ARG A 60 4.17 0.94 -20.11
CA ARG A 60 3.29 1.23 -21.25
C ARG A 60 2.40 0.01 -21.51
N PHE A 61 1.15 0.01 -21.04
CA PHE A 61 0.26 -1.13 -21.24
C PHE A 61 -0.79 -0.88 -22.33
N LYS A 62 -0.81 -1.81 -23.29
CA LYS A 62 -1.77 -2.00 -24.41
C LYS A 62 -3.24 -2.18 -23.99
N VAL A 63 -3.61 -1.89 -22.74
CA VAL A 63 -4.99 -2.03 -22.22
C VAL A 63 -5.68 -0.66 -22.08
N ASP A 64 -4.96 0.46 -22.15
CA ASP A 64 -5.57 1.80 -22.14
C ASP A 64 -6.44 2.04 -23.39
N GLY A 65 -6.16 1.35 -24.49
CA GLY A 65 -6.98 1.38 -25.71
C GLY A 65 -8.38 0.78 -25.57
N LYS A 66 -8.65 -0.02 -24.52
CA LYS A 66 -9.97 -0.60 -24.25
C LYS A 66 -10.83 0.22 -23.27
N HIS A 67 -10.28 1.28 -22.70
CA HIS A 67 -10.96 2.12 -21.69
C HIS A 67 -11.43 3.48 -22.25
N LYS A 68 -11.35 3.67 -23.57
CA LYS A 68 -11.84 4.87 -24.27
C LYS A 68 -13.34 4.85 -24.58
N ASN A 69 -14.16 4.33 -23.68
CA ASN A 69 -15.60 4.60 -23.73
C ASN A 69 -15.91 5.74 -22.76
N ALA A 70 -16.74 6.67 -23.22
CA ALA A 70 -16.97 8.02 -22.67
C ALA A 70 -17.64 8.09 -21.28
N ASP A 71 -17.58 7.01 -20.48
CA ASP A 71 -18.27 6.86 -19.19
C ASP A 71 -17.28 6.41 -18.09
N SER A 72 -16.07 6.96 -18.15
CA SER A 72 -14.82 6.49 -17.52
C SER A 72 -14.96 6.00 -16.08
N ALA A 73 -15.02 4.66 -15.90
CA ALA A 73 -14.90 4.00 -14.60
C ALA A 73 -13.45 3.89 -14.12
N PHE A 74 -12.44 4.06 -14.99
CA PHE A 74 -11.03 3.91 -14.63
C PHE A 74 -10.24 5.17 -15.00
N GLU A 75 -9.63 5.80 -14.00
CA GLU A 75 -8.62 6.84 -14.14
C GLU A 75 -7.28 6.30 -13.64
N ARG A 76 -6.18 6.67 -14.30
CA ARG A 76 -4.84 6.27 -13.89
C ARG A 76 -3.95 7.50 -13.72
N LEU A 77 -3.34 7.63 -12.56
CA LEU A 77 -2.39 8.68 -12.24
C LEU A 77 -0.98 8.10 -12.15
N GLN A 78 -0.11 8.60 -13.02
CA GLN A 78 1.32 8.33 -12.94
C GLN A 78 1.95 9.33 -11.97
N VAL A 79 2.08 8.93 -10.70
CA VAL A 79 2.58 9.80 -9.64
C VAL A 79 3.18 8.96 -8.52
N ASP A 80 4.23 9.49 -7.88
CA ASP A 80 4.72 8.90 -6.64
C ASP A 80 3.72 9.18 -5.51
N ILE A 81 3.37 8.15 -4.73
CA ILE A 81 2.42 8.24 -3.61
C ILE A 81 2.85 9.34 -2.62
N GLN A 82 4.15 9.59 -2.47
CA GLN A 82 4.66 10.65 -1.59
C GLN A 82 4.24 12.08 -2.01
N HIS A 83 3.84 12.26 -3.27
CA HIS A 83 3.41 13.54 -3.84
C HIS A 83 1.92 13.57 -4.16
N LEU A 84 1.20 12.47 -3.91
CA LEU A 84 -0.21 12.36 -4.20
C LEU A 84 -1.03 13.07 -3.11
N ASP A 85 -1.79 14.08 -3.53
CA ASP A 85 -2.81 14.75 -2.72
C ASP A 85 -4.19 14.42 -3.31
N LEU A 86 -4.94 13.55 -2.63
CA LEU A 86 -6.28 13.12 -3.07
C LEU A 86 -7.26 14.29 -3.17
N GLY A 87 -7.08 15.34 -2.37
CA GLY A 87 -7.90 16.54 -2.44
C GLY A 87 -7.70 17.30 -3.75
N LYS A 88 -6.59 17.11 -4.46
CA LYS A 88 -6.31 17.76 -5.76
C LYS A 88 -6.70 16.91 -6.96
N VAL A 89 -7.14 15.66 -6.76
CA VAL A 89 -7.52 14.77 -7.86
C VAL A 89 -8.90 15.17 -8.41
N PRO A 90 -9.03 15.47 -9.72
CA PRO A 90 -10.29 15.94 -10.31
C PRO A 90 -11.47 14.99 -10.06
N LEU A 91 -11.24 13.67 -10.18
CA LEU A 91 -12.27 12.66 -9.91
C LEU A 91 -12.82 12.75 -8.48
N MET A 92 -11.95 12.99 -7.49
CA MET A 92 -12.35 13.11 -6.09
C MET A 92 -13.20 14.36 -5.88
N LYS A 93 -12.77 15.50 -6.46
CA LYS A 93 -13.52 16.76 -6.39
C LYS A 93 -14.87 16.71 -7.10
N ALA A 94 -14.94 16.02 -8.24
CA ALA A 94 -16.15 15.98 -9.07
C ALA A 94 -17.23 15.08 -8.47
N LYS A 95 -16.84 13.96 -7.83
CA LYS A 95 -17.78 12.93 -7.37
C LYS A 95 -18.04 12.96 -5.87
N GLY A 96 -17.04 13.30 -5.05
CA GLY A 96 -17.17 13.32 -3.59
C GLY A 96 -17.59 11.98 -2.97
N LEU A 97 -17.32 10.87 -3.65
CA LEU A 97 -17.72 9.53 -3.20
C LEU A 97 -16.80 9.01 -2.10
N PRO A 98 -17.30 8.16 -1.19
CA PRO A 98 -16.47 7.51 -0.20
C PRO A 98 -15.38 6.66 -0.85
N VAL A 99 -14.16 6.80 -0.33
CA VAL A 99 -12.94 6.19 -0.86
C VAL A 99 -12.64 4.87 -0.16
N ILE A 100 -12.31 3.84 -0.94
CA ILE A 100 -11.75 2.58 -0.47
C ILE A 100 -10.33 2.46 -1.00
N GLY A 101 -9.34 2.48 -0.10
CA GLY A 101 -7.94 2.25 -0.48
C GLY A 101 -7.66 0.77 -0.64
N VAL A 102 -7.06 0.35 -1.75
CA VAL A 102 -6.66 -1.03 -2.00
C VAL A 102 -5.22 -1.11 -2.49
N GLY A 103 -4.56 -2.24 -2.24
CA GLY A 103 -3.21 -2.43 -2.72
C GLY A 103 -2.76 -3.88 -2.62
N LYS A 104 -2.02 -4.35 -3.62
CA LYS A 104 -1.39 -5.68 -3.62
C LYS A 104 0.13 -5.52 -3.69
N HIS A 105 0.85 -6.15 -2.76
CA HIS A 105 2.32 -6.09 -2.67
C HIS A 105 2.88 -4.66 -2.61
N LEU A 106 2.23 -3.79 -1.86
CA LEU A 106 2.69 -2.41 -1.70
C LEU A 106 3.96 -2.40 -0.83
N CYS A 107 5.12 -2.40 -1.49
CA CYS A 107 6.39 -2.70 -0.84
C CYS A 107 6.93 -1.55 0.02
N GLY A 108 7.42 -1.88 1.22
CA GLY A 108 8.22 -0.97 2.03
C GLY A 108 7.48 0.31 2.42
N ALA A 109 8.15 1.45 2.24
CA ALA A 109 7.62 2.77 2.57
C ALA A 109 6.32 3.13 1.82
N ALA A 110 6.02 2.48 0.69
CA ALA A 110 4.81 2.76 -0.08
C ALA A 110 3.53 2.50 0.73
N THR A 111 3.50 1.45 1.56
CA THR A 111 2.35 1.19 2.44
C THR A 111 2.12 2.34 3.40
N ASP A 112 3.18 2.80 4.06
CA ASP A 112 3.08 3.88 5.04
C ASP A 112 2.73 5.22 4.36
N LEU A 113 3.27 5.48 3.17
CA LEU A 113 2.89 6.63 2.34
C LEU A 113 1.41 6.59 1.94
N THR A 114 0.87 5.43 1.58
CA THR A 114 -0.56 5.27 1.28
C THR A 114 -1.43 5.54 2.50
N LEU A 115 -1.06 5.03 3.67
CA LEU A 115 -1.79 5.32 4.92
C LEU A 115 -1.78 6.81 5.24
N ARG A 116 -0.66 7.50 5.00
CA ARG A 116 -0.59 8.95 5.18
C ARG A 116 -1.42 9.70 4.15
N CYS A 117 -1.34 9.31 2.89
CA CYS A 117 -2.13 9.89 1.80
C CYS A 117 -3.65 9.82 2.08
N LEU A 118 -4.11 8.71 2.67
CA LEU A 118 -5.52 8.50 3.01
C LEU A 118 -5.96 9.24 4.29
N PHE A 119 -5.10 9.34 5.30
CA PHE A 119 -5.52 9.74 6.67
C PHE A 119 -4.80 10.97 7.24
N GLU A 120 -3.85 11.55 6.52
CA GLU A 120 -3.17 12.81 6.85
C GLU A 120 -3.52 13.86 5.79
N HIS A 121 -4.63 14.57 5.99
CA HIS A 121 -4.97 15.72 5.16
C HIS A 121 -4.06 16.90 5.58
N ASN A 122 -3.02 17.15 4.77
CA ASN A 122 -2.11 18.30 4.78
C ASN A 122 -1.79 18.93 6.16
N CYS A 123 -0.99 18.27 6.99
CA CYS A 123 0.00 18.98 7.81
C CYS A 123 1.18 19.42 6.92
N THR A 124 0.93 20.37 6.02
CA THR A 124 2.00 21.14 5.35
C THR A 124 2.06 22.53 5.95
N LYS A 125 2.25 22.60 7.27
CA LYS A 125 2.80 23.77 7.97
C LYS A 125 3.75 23.27 9.05
N GLY A 126 5.05 23.28 8.74
CA GLY A 126 6.12 23.03 9.70
C GLY A 126 7.12 21.98 9.24
N ASP A 127 8.36 22.44 9.03
CA ASP A 127 9.59 21.65 9.04
C ASP A 127 9.93 20.81 7.80
N THR A 128 10.21 21.50 6.70
CA THR A 128 11.44 21.24 5.94
C THR A 128 11.76 22.49 5.12
N GLU A 129 12.82 23.20 5.50
CA GLU A 129 13.34 24.34 4.75
C GLU A 129 13.55 23.97 3.27
N PRO A 130 13.10 24.78 2.30
CA PRO A 130 13.48 24.60 0.93
C PRO A 130 14.96 24.99 0.75
N LEU A 131 15.76 24.06 0.24
CA LEU A 131 17.12 24.34 -0.24
C LEU A 131 17.08 25.51 -1.22
N LYS A 132 17.80 26.58 -0.88
CA LYS A 132 17.90 27.84 -1.65
C LYS A 132 18.35 27.56 -3.08
N LYS A 133 17.42 27.60 -4.04
CA LYS A 133 17.77 27.80 -5.46
C LYS A 133 17.75 29.29 -5.78
N ARG A 134 18.95 29.75 -6.12
CA ARG A 134 19.37 31.08 -6.58
C ARG A 134 18.32 31.79 -7.44
N ALA A 135 18.04 33.04 -7.07
CA ALA A 135 17.10 33.94 -7.71
C ALA A 135 17.42 34.23 -9.18
N LYS A 136 16.37 34.40 -10.00
CA LYS A 136 16.26 35.50 -10.98
C LYS A 136 14.80 35.99 -11.07
N LEU A 137 14.67 37.30 -10.91
CA LEU A 137 13.49 38.14 -11.07
C LEU A 137 12.85 37.97 -12.46
N HIS A 138 11.51 37.87 -12.50
CA HIS A 138 10.72 38.76 -13.35
C HIS A 138 9.30 38.92 -12.77
N ASN A 139 8.91 40.16 -12.55
CA ASN A 139 7.59 40.59 -12.07
C ASN A 139 6.54 40.41 -13.18
N ALA A 140 5.34 39.98 -12.79
CA ALA A 140 4.07 40.42 -13.38
C ALA A 140 2.94 40.06 -12.42
N ASP A 141 2.29 41.10 -11.90
CA ASP A 141 1.14 41.06 -11.00
C ASP A 141 -0.08 40.45 -11.69
N HIS A 142 -0.67 39.41 -11.10
CA HIS A 142 -2.08 39.08 -11.32
C HIS A 142 -2.76 38.79 -9.99
N HIS A 143 -3.50 39.81 -9.55
CA HIS A 143 -4.42 39.77 -8.42
C HIS A 143 -5.61 38.86 -8.77
N ILE A 144 -5.55 37.57 -8.38
CA ILE A 144 -6.71 36.67 -8.45
C ILE A 144 -7.25 36.54 -7.02
N MET A 145 -8.45 37.09 -6.83
CA MET A 145 -9.22 36.94 -5.59
C MET A 145 -9.50 35.45 -5.35
N SER A 146 -8.99 34.92 -4.24
CA SER A 146 -9.30 33.56 -3.81
C SER A 146 -10.73 33.51 -3.28
N VAL A 147 -11.63 32.96 -4.07
CA VAL A 147 -12.97 32.54 -3.62
C VAL A 147 -12.77 31.36 -2.66
N PRO A 148 -13.37 31.33 -1.46
CA PRO A 148 -13.26 30.18 -0.58
C PRO A 148 -14.17 29.07 -1.11
N SER A 149 -13.64 28.20 -1.97
CA SER A 149 -14.28 26.93 -2.28
C SER A 149 -14.11 26.02 -1.07
N MET A 150 -15.22 25.60 -0.46
CA MET A 150 -15.21 24.51 0.53
C MET A 150 -14.81 23.21 -0.18
N ASP A 151 -13.50 22.96 -0.25
CA ASP A 151 -12.96 21.70 -0.74
C ASP A 151 -13.35 20.60 0.27
N LYS A 152 -14.41 19.84 -0.04
CA LYS A 152 -14.79 18.65 0.74
C LYS A 152 -13.67 17.61 0.63
N GLU A 153 -13.10 17.26 1.76
CA GLU A 153 -12.06 16.24 1.84
C GLU A 153 -12.62 14.84 1.49
N PRO A 154 -11.81 13.97 0.88
CA PRO A 154 -12.26 12.62 0.53
C PRO A 154 -12.50 11.79 1.80
N VAL A 155 -13.74 11.35 2.00
CA VAL A 155 -14.11 10.50 3.13
C VAL A 155 -13.62 9.08 2.89
N VAL A 156 -12.70 8.59 3.72
CA VAL A 156 -12.21 7.21 3.63
C VAL A 156 -13.19 6.26 4.33
N SER A 157 -13.82 5.37 3.56
CA SER A 157 -14.77 4.36 4.05
C SER A 157 -14.13 3.00 4.31
N GLY A 158 -12.87 2.81 3.98
CA GLY A 158 -12.14 1.60 4.34
C GLY A 158 -10.86 1.36 3.54
N LEU A 159 -10.19 0.27 3.90
CA LEU A 159 -8.89 -0.09 3.36
C LEU A 159 -8.71 -1.62 3.30
N ALA A 160 -8.07 -2.10 2.24
CA ALA A 160 -7.55 -3.47 2.15
C ALA A 160 -6.18 -3.51 1.43
N ILE A 161 -5.08 -3.66 2.17
CA ILE A 161 -3.71 -3.68 1.63
C ILE A 161 -3.01 -4.99 1.97
N ALA A 162 -2.56 -5.74 0.97
CA ALA A 162 -1.69 -6.89 1.18
C ALA A 162 -0.27 -6.41 1.50
N LEU A 163 0.18 -6.69 2.73
CA LEU A 163 1.45 -6.23 3.27
C LEU A 163 2.59 -7.11 2.73
N CYS A 164 3.71 -6.48 2.39
CA CYS A 164 4.84 -7.15 1.77
C CYS A 164 6.13 -6.35 1.98
N CYS A 165 7.28 -7.03 1.95
CA CYS A 165 8.61 -6.39 1.92
C CYS A 165 8.86 -5.42 3.08
N HIS A 166 8.60 -5.84 4.33
CA HIS A 166 8.88 -5.04 5.53
C HIS A 166 10.33 -4.56 5.61
N HIS A 167 11.27 -5.33 5.05
CA HIS A 167 12.67 -4.95 4.95
C HIS A 167 12.93 -3.66 4.16
N ARG A 168 11.99 -3.22 3.31
CA ARG A 168 12.07 -1.94 2.56
C ARG A 168 11.34 -0.78 3.25
N CYS A 169 10.83 -0.96 4.46
CA CYS A 169 10.19 0.13 5.19
C CYS A 169 11.23 1.18 5.58
N ASP A 170 10.83 2.44 5.65
CA ASP A 170 11.69 3.54 6.07
C ASP A 170 11.10 4.19 7.32
N TRP A 171 11.90 4.32 8.37
CA TRP A 171 11.51 5.00 9.60
C TRP A 171 10.97 6.41 9.33
N LYS A 172 11.49 7.13 8.34
CA LYS A 172 11.01 8.46 7.97
C LYS A 172 9.52 8.47 7.66
N HIS A 173 9.05 7.48 6.92
CA HIS A 173 7.68 7.41 6.41
C HIS A 173 6.76 6.56 7.28
N TYR A 174 7.33 5.67 8.10
CA TYR A 174 6.60 4.76 8.96
C TYR A 174 5.59 5.49 9.86
N VAL A 175 4.33 5.03 9.84
CA VAL A 175 3.22 5.65 10.59
C VAL A 175 3.16 5.22 12.05
N GLY A 176 3.70 4.05 12.38
CA GLY A 176 3.67 3.46 13.72
C GLY A 176 4.74 3.99 14.69
N LYS A 177 5.28 5.20 14.47
CA LYS A 177 6.35 5.74 15.33
C LYS A 177 5.93 5.88 16.79
N GLU A 178 4.71 6.33 17.02
CA GLU A 178 4.18 6.50 18.38
C GLU A 178 4.01 5.15 19.09
N PHE A 179 3.56 4.12 18.38
CA PHE A 179 3.49 2.74 18.88
C PHE A 179 4.84 2.23 19.39
N PHE A 180 5.90 2.53 18.64
CA PHE A 180 7.29 2.19 19.00
C PHE A 180 7.75 3.00 20.22
N ARG A 181 7.54 4.31 20.19
CA ARG A 181 7.97 5.21 21.27
C ARG A 181 7.36 4.84 22.62
N GLN A 182 6.09 4.46 22.64
CA GLN A 182 5.39 3.99 23.85
C GLN A 182 5.99 2.72 24.45
N ARG A 183 6.76 1.96 23.67
CA ARG A 183 7.46 0.73 24.11
C ARG A 183 8.96 0.97 24.35
N GLY A 184 9.40 2.22 24.37
CA GLY A 184 10.83 2.56 24.49
C GLY A 184 11.65 2.22 23.25
N LEU A 185 11.01 2.02 22.09
CA LEU A 185 11.67 1.70 20.83
C LEU A 185 11.80 2.96 19.97
N GLY A 186 12.92 3.11 19.27
CA GLY A 186 13.18 4.22 18.37
C GLY A 186 13.65 3.77 16.99
N ARG A 187 14.32 4.68 16.28
CA ARG A 187 14.83 4.44 14.91
C ARG A 187 15.80 3.27 14.85
N LYS A 188 16.69 3.15 15.84
CA LYS A 188 17.72 2.10 15.87
C LYS A 188 17.10 0.72 15.96
N GLU A 189 16.13 0.55 16.86
CA GLU A 189 15.42 -0.70 17.06
C GLU A 189 14.56 -1.03 15.84
N PHE A 190 13.87 -0.03 15.27
CA PHE A 190 13.15 -0.20 14.02
C PHE A 190 14.05 -0.68 12.87
N ASP A 191 15.23 -0.07 12.70
CA ASP A 191 16.18 -0.47 11.67
C ASP A 191 16.64 -1.93 11.85
N ALA A 192 16.80 -2.38 13.11
CA ALA A 192 17.09 -3.78 13.43
C ALA A 192 15.91 -4.70 13.06
N PHE A 193 14.68 -4.41 13.51
CA PHE A 193 13.51 -5.23 13.18
C PHE A 193 13.21 -5.25 11.68
N ARG A 194 13.39 -4.12 10.98
CA ARG A 194 13.31 -4.03 9.52
C ARG A 194 14.28 -5.02 8.88
N ARG A 195 15.55 -5.04 9.29
CA ARG A 195 16.54 -5.98 8.76
C ARG A 195 16.17 -7.43 9.07
N LEU A 196 15.85 -7.72 10.33
CA LEU A 196 15.47 -9.07 10.78
C LEU A 196 14.19 -9.58 10.11
N SER A 197 13.29 -8.70 9.64
CA SER A 197 12.07 -9.10 8.93
C SER A 197 12.33 -9.87 7.63
N SER A 198 13.51 -9.73 7.01
CA SER A 198 13.89 -10.52 5.84
C SER A 198 14.10 -12.00 6.16
N TRP A 199 14.37 -12.34 7.44
CA TRP A 199 14.53 -13.73 7.85
C TRP A 199 13.24 -14.54 7.73
N ALA A 200 12.08 -13.89 7.69
CA ALA A 200 10.79 -14.55 7.54
C ALA A 200 10.67 -15.36 6.24
N THR A 201 11.56 -15.13 5.26
CA THR A 201 11.57 -15.82 3.96
C THR A 201 12.82 -16.67 3.74
N CYS A 202 13.67 -16.86 4.76
CA CYS A 202 14.95 -17.57 4.62
C CYS A 202 14.84 -19.06 4.24
N GLY A 203 13.76 -19.78 4.56
CA GLY A 203 13.63 -21.19 4.21
C GLY A 203 13.34 -21.49 2.73
N MET A 204 12.87 -20.50 1.95
CA MET A 204 12.43 -20.73 0.57
C MET A 204 13.60 -20.89 -0.42
N THR A 205 14.77 -20.32 -0.12
CA THR A 205 15.95 -20.41 -1.00
C THR A 205 16.47 -21.84 -1.15
N ARG A 206 16.18 -22.74 -0.18
CA ARG A 206 16.56 -24.16 -0.27
C ARG A 206 15.63 -24.99 -1.17
N PHE A 207 14.34 -24.67 -1.24
CA PHE A 207 13.39 -25.39 -2.11
C PHE A 207 13.62 -25.07 -3.60
N SER A 208 14.08 -23.86 -3.90
CA SER A 208 14.49 -23.48 -5.26
C SER A 208 15.74 -24.24 -5.72
N SER A 209 16.69 -24.54 -4.82
CA SER A 209 17.93 -25.22 -5.18
C SER A 209 17.81 -26.74 -5.31
N GLU A 210 16.86 -27.39 -4.62
CA GLU A 210 16.72 -28.85 -4.64
C GLU A 210 15.94 -29.40 -5.86
N THR A 211 15.29 -28.54 -6.65
CA THR A 211 14.46 -28.99 -7.80
C THR A 211 15.16 -28.94 -9.16
N THR A 212 16.45 -28.53 -9.23
CA THR A 212 17.15 -28.19 -10.48
C THR A 212 18.27 -29.13 -10.91
N GLU A 213 18.31 -30.39 -10.46
CA GLU A 213 19.31 -31.35 -10.97
C GLU A 213 18.86 -32.23 -12.15
N LYS A 214 17.60 -32.18 -12.61
CA LYS A 214 17.18 -32.92 -13.83
C LYS A 214 16.10 -32.21 -14.65
N ALA A 215 16.51 -31.29 -15.53
CA ALA A 215 15.90 -31.13 -16.86
C ALA A 215 16.68 -30.11 -17.70
N THR A 216 17.25 -30.60 -18.80
CA THR A 216 17.98 -29.83 -19.82
C THR A 216 17.04 -28.98 -20.68
N LYS A 217 17.39 -27.69 -20.83
CA LYS A 217 17.09 -26.71 -21.90
C LYS A 217 15.78 -26.87 -22.71
N SER A 218 14.89 -25.89 -22.60
CA SER A 218 14.74 -24.85 -23.65
C SER A 218 13.63 -23.81 -23.38
N LYS A 219 13.93 -22.59 -23.84
CA LYS A 219 13.08 -21.42 -24.18
C LYS A 219 12.82 -20.35 -23.11
N MET A 220 13.08 -19.12 -23.61
CA MET A 220 13.03 -17.80 -23.02
C MET A 220 11.67 -17.44 -22.45
N GLU A 221 11.66 -16.76 -21.29
CA GLU A 221 10.76 -15.65 -20.97
C GLU A 221 11.46 -14.78 -19.91
N GLU A 222 11.46 -13.47 -20.13
CA GLU A 222 12.15 -12.46 -19.32
C GLU A 222 11.49 -12.34 -17.93
N GLU A 223 12.15 -12.85 -16.89
CA GLU A 223 11.87 -12.50 -15.51
C GLU A 223 12.92 -11.50 -15.02
N GLU A 224 12.46 -10.30 -14.63
CA GLU A 224 13.29 -9.29 -13.96
C GLU A 224 13.74 -9.82 -12.59
N GLU A 225 14.90 -10.47 -12.56
CA GLU A 225 15.62 -10.79 -11.33
C GLU A 225 16.05 -9.48 -10.66
N HIS A 226 15.34 -9.10 -9.60
CA HIS A 226 15.79 -8.06 -8.69
C HIS A 226 17.02 -8.57 -7.92
N GLU A 227 18.21 -8.20 -8.40
CA GLU A 227 19.47 -8.37 -7.69
C GLU A 227 19.35 -7.92 -6.23
N MET A 228 19.65 -8.85 -5.33
CA MET A 228 19.75 -8.60 -3.90
C MET A 228 21.02 -7.79 -3.63
N SER A 229 20.87 -6.53 -3.24
CA SER A 229 21.98 -5.79 -2.63
C SER A 229 22.30 -6.39 -1.26
N GLU A 230 23.38 -7.17 -1.19
CA GLU A 230 23.99 -7.70 0.04
C GLU A 230 24.50 -6.56 0.93
N GLU A 231 23.67 -6.13 1.87
CA GLU A 231 24.17 -5.65 3.16
C GLU A 231 23.69 -6.63 4.23
N ALA A 232 24.23 -7.84 4.17
CA ALA A 232 23.98 -8.88 5.14
C ALA A 232 24.52 -8.46 6.53
N LEU A 233 23.71 -8.70 7.56
CA LEU A 233 24.16 -8.70 8.96
C LEU A 233 25.39 -9.62 9.10
N PRO A 234 26.29 -9.38 10.06
CA PRO A 234 27.50 -10.19 10.22
C PRO A 234 27.17 -11.69 10.23
N ASP A 235 27.83 -12.46 9.36
CA ASP A 235 27.64 -13.90 9.15
C ASP A 235 27.72 -14.76 10.41
N THR A 236 28.28 -14.21 11.49
CA THR A 236 28.37 -14.88 12.78
C THR A 236 27.00 -15.25 13.34
N LEU A 237 25.98 -14.38 13.27
CA LEU A 237 24.64 -14.67 13.82
C LEU A 237 23.86 -15.70 13.00
N ASN A 238 24.12 -15.77 11.69
CA ASN A 238 23.44 -16.72 10.79
C ASN A 238 23.89 -18.17 11.03
N CYS A 239 25.10 -18.38 11.56
CA CYS A 239 25.69 -19.70 11.78
C CYS A 239 25.21 -20.37 13.08
N PHE A 240 24.84 -19.59 14.10
CA PHE A 240 24.48 -20.11 15.43
C PHE A 240 22.99 -20.37 15.66
N MET A 241 22.12 -20.06 14.71
CA MET A 241 20.68 -20.14 14.89
C MET A 241 20.01 -21.03 13.83
N PRO A 242 19.17 -22.01 14.24
CA PRO A 242 18.34 -22.79 13.33
C PRO A 242 17.56 -21.90 12.35
N VAL A 243 17.27 -22.44 11.16
CA VAL A 243 16.53 -21.69 10.12
C VAL A 243 15.13 -21.36 10.63
N GLU A 244 14.50 -22.29 11.32
CA GLU A 244 13.16 -22.21 11.87
C GLU A 244 13.02 -21.04 12.86
N ASP A 245 14.03 -20.87 13.73
CA ASP A 245 14.11 -19.80 14.72
C ASP A 245 14.30 -18.44 14.03
N ARG A 246 15.18 -18.37 13.03
CA ARG A 246 15.38 -17.14 12.24
C ARG A 246 14.11 -16.71 11.54
N GLU A 247 13.39 -17.66 10.93
CA GLU A 247 12.11 -17.35 10.31
C GLU A 247 11.07 -16.89 11.33
N GLN A 248 11.03 -17.50 12.51
CA GLN A 248 10.13 -17.09 13.58
C GLN A 248 10.43 -15.65 14.03
N ILE A 249 11.69 -15.31 14.24
CA ILE A 249 12.11 -13.94 14.56
C ILE A 249 11.71 -12.98 13.45
N GLY A 250 11.95 -13.33 12.19
CA GLY A 250 11.55 -12.51 11.07
C GLY A 250 10.04 -12.26 11.03
N ARG A 251 9.23 -13.29 11.28
CA ARG A 251 7.76 -13.18 11.37
C ARG A 251 7.32 -12.28 12.52
N LEU A 252 7.96 -12.39 13.69
CA LEU A 252 7.69 -11.51 14.83
C LEU A 252 8.05 -10.05 14.53
N CYS A 253 9.16 -9.82 13.82
CA CYS A 253 9.56 -8.48 13.39
C CYS A 253 8.54 -7.87 12.41
N LYS A 254 8.06 -8.65 11.43
CA LYS A 254 6.96 -8.24 10.54
C LYS A 254 5.70 -7.87 11.34
N CYS A 255 5.30 -8.75 12.26
CA CYS A 255 4.12 -8.54 13.11
C CYS A 255 4.24 -7.26 13.96
N LEU A 256 5.41 -6.98 14.52
CA LEU A 256 5.66 -5.76 15.30
C LEU A 256 5.48 -4.49 14.45
N ILE A 257 6.04 -4.48 13.25
CA ILE A 257 5.90 -3.37 12.29
C ILE A 257 4.42 -3.19 11.90
N ASP A 258 3.71 -4.28 11.63
CA ASP A 258 2.30 -4.22 11.25
C ASP A 258 1.41 -3.80 12.42
N LYS A 259 1.75 -4.17 13.66
CA LYS A 259 0.99 -3.74 14.84
C LYS A 259 1.06 -2.23 15.03
N GLY A 260 2.17 -1.58 14.68
CA GLY A 260 2.24 -0.12 14.67
C GLY A 260 1.36 0.53 13.59
N ARG A 261 1.15 -0.13 12.44
CA ARG A 261 0.19 0.32 11.41
C ARG A 261 -1.26 0.15 11.88
N VAL A 262 -1.55 -0.96 12.56
CA VAL A 262 -2.86 -1.21 13.18
C VAL A 262 -3.17 -0.15 14.23
N ASP A 263 -2.23 0.11 15.14
CA ASP A 263 -2.36 1.10 16.19
C ASP A 263 -2.53 2.53 15.62
N TYR A 264 -1.83 2.86 14.53
CA TYR A 264 -2.05 4.10 13.78
C TYR A 264 -3.49 4.24 13.27
N LEU A 265 -4.03 3.21 12.59
CA LEU A 265 -5.39 3.23 12.06
C LEU A 265 -6.47 3.26 13.16
N GLN A 266 -6.24 2.53 14.26
CA GLN A 266 -7.13 2.55 15.42
C GLN A 266 -7.22 3.96 16.04
N ARG A 267 -6.11 4.68 16.15
CA ARG A 267 -6.12 6.09 16.60
C ARG A 267 -6.85 7.03 15.64
N LYS A 268 -6.99 6.66 14.36
CA LYS A 268 -7.78 7.39 13.37
C LYS A 268 -9.27 7.04 13.40
N GLY A 269 -9.71 6.18 14.33
CA GLY A 269 -11.12 5.81 14.50
C GLY A 269 -11.56 4.60 13.68
N PHE A 270 -10.62 3.82 13.15
CA PHE A 270 -10.95 2.65 12.33
C PHE A 270 -10.82 1.34 13.11
N GLU A 271 -11.83 0.49 13.00
CA GLU A 271 -11.72 -0.90 13.37
C GLU A 271 -10.80 -1.60 12.35
N THR A 272 -9.68 -2.13 12.86
CA THR A 272 -8.57 -2.57 12.02
C THR A 272 -8.17 -4.00 12.38
N SER A 273 -7.93 -4.83 11.37
CA SER A 273 -7.53 -6.22 11.56
C SER A 273 -6.43 -6.66 10.57
N LEU A 274 -5.59 -7.60 11.02
CA LEU A 274 -4.63 -8.31 10.19
C LEU A 274 -5.18 -9.72 9.93
N LYS A 275 -5.43 -10.05 8.67
CA LYS A 275 -5.98 -11.35 8.26
C LYS A 275 -5.02 -12.09 7.34
N TYR A 276 -4.95 -13.41 7.46
CA TYR A 276 -4.23 -14.22 6.49
C TYR A 276 -5.12 -14.51 5.29
N TYR A 277 -4.72 -14.06 4.09
CA TYR A 277 -5.52 -14.25 2.88
C TYR A 277 -5.09 -15.49 2.06
N THR A 278 -3.97 -16.12 2.35
CA THR A 278 -3.58 -17.36 1.66
C THR A 278 -2.68 -18.24 2.53
N SER A 279 -2.55 -19.53 2.20
CA SER A 279 -1.63 -20.42 2.90
C SER A 279 -0.19 -19.97 2.66
N ARG A 280 0.69 -20.28 3.62
CA ARG A 280 2.14 -20.08 3.49
C ARG A 280 2.72 -20.87 2.33
N ASP A 281 2.12 -22.00 1.99
CA ASP A 281 2.51 -22.83 0.83
C ASP A 281 2.27 -22.12 -0.51
N VAL A 282 1.41 -21.09 -0.52
CA VAL A 282 1.09 -20.29 -1.71
C VAL A 282 1.87 -18.99 -1.74
N SER A 283 1.99 -18.31 -0.58
CA SER A 283 2.79 -17.09 -0.45
C SER A 283 3.25 -16.87 0.99
N LEU A 284 4.51 -16.49 1.16
CA LEU A 284 5.08 -16.07 2.44
C LEU A 284 4.63 -14.65 2.86
N GLU A 285 4.05 -13.89 1.93
CA GLU A 285 3.54 -12.53 2.14
C GLU A 285 2.02 -12.57 2.10
N ASN A 286 1.43 -13.22 3.11
CA ASN A 286 0.02 -13.60 3.16
C ASN A 286 -0.82 -12.78 4.15
N VAL A 287 -0.32 -11.64 4.62
CA VAL A 287 -1.02 -10.76 5.57
C VAL A 287 -1.74 -9.63 4.84
N LEU A 288 -3.02 -9.47 5.13
CA LEU A 288 -3.88 -8.39 4.65
C LEU A 288 -4.19 -7.44 5.81
N LEU A 289 -3.80 -6.17 5.67
CA LEU A 289 -4.24 -5.09 6.54
C LEU A 289 -5.59 -4.58 6.08
N THR A 290 -6.55 -4.57 6.98
CA THR A 290 -7.94 -4.16 6.69
C THR A 290 -8.41 -3.15 7.72
N ALA A 291 -9.18 -2.15 7.27
CA ALA A 291 -9.73 -1.13 8.15
C ALA A 291 -11.11 -0.69 7.67
N VAL A 292 -12.05 -0.53 8.61
CA VAL A 292 -13.39 0.03 8.40
C VAL A 292 -13.71 1.06 9.48
N PRO A 293 -14.52 2.10 9.20
CA PRO A 293 -14.90 3.08 10.22
C PRO A 293 -15.53 2.40 11.44
N ALA A 294 -15.11 2.79 12.64
CA ALA A 294 -15.71 2.26 13.86
C ALA A 294 -17.21 2.64 13.93
N ALA A 295 -18.02 1.83 14.62
CA ALA A 295 -19.47 2.01 14.71
C ALA A 295 -19.92 3.37 15.27
N SER A 296 -19.03 4.13 15.92
CA SER A 296 -19.27 5.52 16.35
C SER A 296 -19.33 6.50 15.17
N GLN A 297 -18.53 6.30 14.11
CA GLN A 297 -18.51 7.16 12.92
C GLN A 297 -19.67 6.87 11.95
N LYS A 298 -20.14 5.61 11.86
CA LYS A 298 -21.29 5.24 10.99
C LYS A 298 -22.58 6.02 11.31
N ARG A 299 -22.72 6.56 12.52
CA ARG A 299 -23.92 7.30 12.98
C ARG A 299 -23.94 8.79 12.63
N GLU A 300 -22.79 9.40 12.34
CA GLU A 300 -22.72 10.81 11.95
C GLU A 300 -23.05 11.01 10.46
N ASP A 301 -22.78 10.01 9.61
CA ASP A 301 -23.01 10.07 8.16
C ASP A 301 -24.46 9.70 7.73
N SER A 302 -25.30 9.22 8.65
CA SER A 302 -26.68 8.80 8.38
C SER A 302 -27.75 9.82 8.80
N LYS A 303 -27.36 11.07 9.08
CA LYS A 303 -28.26 12.16 9.49
C LYS A 303 -28.27 13.30 8.48
#